data_AF-A0A961EHP5-F1
#
_entry.id   AF-A0A961EHP5-F1
#
_cell.length_a   1.000
_cell.length_b   1.000
_cell.length_c   1.000
_cell.angle_alpha   90.00
_cell.angle_beta   90.00
_cell.angle_gamma   90.00
#
_symmetry.space_group_name_H-M   'P 1'
#
loop_
_entity.id
_entity.type
_entity.pdbx_description
1 polymer ?
#
loop_
_entity_poly.entity_id
_entity_poly.type
_entity_poly.pdbx_seq_one_letter_code
_entity_poly.pdbx_strand_id
1 'polypeptide(L)' 'MILSPTDRARLGVIRPGDEFDIDADAAGLRPGDDVALTVRRAAGDVIQPALTAAVETTEEATLLRAGGAIPFILRE' A
#
# COMPACT_ATOMS: atom_id res chain seq x y z
N MET A 1 4.32 -0.59 1.84
CA MET A 1 3.14 -1.25 2.44
C MET A 1 3.58 -2.55 3.11
N ILE A 2 2.95 -2.93 4.22
CA ILE A 2 3.29 -4.11 5.04
C ILE A 2 2.02 -4.93 5.28
N LEU A 3 2.10 -6.23 5.01
CA LEU A 3 1.05 -7.19 5.39
C LEU A 3 1.34 -7.78 6.77
N SER A 4 0.30 -8.10 7.53
CA SER A 4 0.46 -8.91 8.75
C SER A 4 1.05 -10.29 8.40
N PRO A 5 1.80 -10.95 9.30
CA PRO A 5 2.31 -12.30 9.04
C PRO A 5 1.20 -13.31 8.70
N THR A 6 0.05 -13.18 9.37
CA THR A 6 -1.14 -14.02 9.14
C THR A 6 -1.71 -13.80 7.75
N ASP A 7 -1.86 -12.55 7.33
CA ASP A 7 -2.39 -12.22 6.00
C ASP A 7 -1.43 -12.58 4.88
N ARG A 8 -0.12 -12.44 5.10
CA ARG A 8 0.91 -12.91 4.17
C ARG A 8 0.82 -14.42 3.97
N ALA A 9 0.63 -15.19 5.04
CA ALA A 9 0.46 -16.64 4.93
C ALA A 9 -0.83 -17.00 4.17
N ARG A 10 -1.94 -16.27 4.41
CA ARG A 10 -3.21 -16.45 3.70
C ARG A 10 -3.13 -16.09 2.21
N LEU A 11 -2.40 -15.03 1.86
CA LEU A 11 -2.13 -14.65 0.47
C LEU A 11 -1.33 -15.76 -0.24
N GLY A 12 -0.40 -16.39 0.45
CA GLY A 12 0.41 -17.48 -0.08
C GLY A 12 1.25 -17.00 -1.27
N VAL A 13 1.25 -17.79 -2.35
CA VAL A 13 2.06 -17.46 -3.54
C VAL A 13 1.24 -16.63 -4.52
N ILE A 14 1.82 -15.52 -4.97
CA ILE A 14 1.26 -14.66 -6.02
C ILE A 14 1.41 -15.37 -7.38
N ARG A 15 0.38 -15.29 -8.20
CA ARG A 15 0.30 -15.88 -9.54
C ARG A 15 0.15 -14.79 -10.58
N PRO A 16 0.64 -15.00 -11.82
CA PRO A 16 0.25 -14.14 -12.93
C PRO A 16 -1.27 -14.06 -13.05
N GLY A 17 -1.80 -12.85 -13.23
CA GLY A 17 -3.24 -12.58 -13.27
C GLY A 17 -3.88 -12.29 -11.91
N ASP A 18 -3.16 -12.42 -10.78
CA ASP A 18 -3.62 -11.82 -9.53
C ASP A 18 -3.53 -10.29 -9.64
N GLU A 19 -4.61 -9.59 -9.32
CA GLU A 19 -4.68 -8.12 -9.29
C GLU A 19 -4.75 -7.62 -7.84
N PHE A 20 -4.07 -6.52 -7.57
CA PHE A 20 -3.99 -5.89 -6.26
C PHE A 20 -4.49 -4.46 -6.38
N ASP A 21 -5.60 -4.17 -5.72
CA ASP A 21 -6.21 -2.85 -5.65
C ASP A 21 -5.94 -2.26 -4.27
N ILE A 22 -5.20 -1.15 -4.24
CA ILE A 22 -4.77 -0.49 -3.01
C ILE A 22 -5.55 0.82 -2.91
N ASP A 23 -6.50 0.86 -1.98
CA ASP A 23 -7.26 2.07 -1.67
C ASP A 23 -6.58 2.80 -0.51
N ALA A 24 -5.76 3.79 -0.88
CA ALA A 24 -5.06 4.67 0.04
C ALA A 24 -5.44 6.13 -0.26
N ASP A 25 -5.84 6.88 0.77
CA ASP A 25 -5.97 8.33 0.65
C ASP A 25 -4.58 8.96 0.55
N ALA A 26 -4.13 9.19 -0.67
CA ALA A 26 -2.82 9.77 -0.94
C ALA A 26 -2.64 11.15 -0.30
N ALA A 27 -3.70 11.95 -0.15
CA ALA A 27 -3.64 13.27 0.47
C ALA A 27 -3.62 13.18 2.00
N GLY A 28 -4.33 12.20 2.56
CA GLY A 28 -4.46 11.97 3.99
C GLY A 28 -3.38 11.09 4.63
N LEU A 29 -2.58 10.36 3.84
CA LEU A 29 -1.67 9.31 4.30
C LEU A 29 -0.78 9.73 5.48
N ARG A 30 -0.80 8.92 6.55
CA ARG A 30 -0.02 9.11 7.77
C ARG A 30 0.97 7.96 8.01
N PRO A 31 1.98 8.16 8.88
CA PRO A 31 2.85 7.09 9.30
C PRO A 31 2.06 5.91 9.89
N GLY A 32 2.32 4.71 9.39
CA GLY A 32 1.66 3.49 9.85
C GLY A 32 0.15 3.43 9.62
N ASP A 33 -0.41 4.23 8.71
CA ASP A 33 -1.86 4.20 8.42
C ASP A 33 -2.31 2.82 7.96
N ASP A 34 -3.52 2.43 8.34
CA ASP A 34 -4.18 1.27 7.74
C ASP A 34 -4.67 1.63 6.33
N VAL A 35 -4.40 0.74 5.37
CA VAL A 35 -4.70 0.89 3.95
C VAL A 35 -5.55 -0.29 3.52
N ALA A 36 -6.63 -0.04 2.78
CA ALA A 36 -7.46 -1.12 2.28
C ALA A 36 -6.78 -1.78 1.06
N LEU A 37 -6.67 -3.10 1.09
CA LEU A 37 -6.19 -3.91 -0.02
C LEU A 37 -7.28 -4.88 -0.45
N THR A 38 -7.61 -4.88 -1.74
CA THR A 38 -8.42 -5.93 -2.36
C THR A 38 -7.56 -6.71 -3.35
N VAL A 39 -7.40 -8.00 -3.13
CA VAL A 39 -6.70 -8.89 -4.06
C VAL A 39 -7.72 -9.71 -4.82
N ARG A 40 -7.79 -9.53 -6.14
CA ARG A 40 -8.58 -10.38 -7.03
C ARG A 40 -7.66 -11.47 -7.56
N ARG A 41 -7.88 -12.71 -7.13
CA ARG A 41 -7.05 -13.86 -7.54
C ARG A 41 -7.35 -14.22 -8.98
N ALA A 42 -6.34 -14.68 -9.71
CA ALA A 42 -6.50 -15.24 -11.05
C ALA A 42 -7.48 -16.42 -11.09
N ALA A 43 -7.60 -17.14 -9.98
CA ALA A 43 -8.56 -18.24 -9.79
C ALA A 43 -10.02 -17.78 -9.60
N GLY A 44 -10.26 -16.47 -9.46
CA GLY A 44 -11.58 -15.86 -9.28
C GLY A 44 -11.93 -15.46 -7.84
N ASP A 45 -11.17 -15.93 -6.85
CA ASP A 45 -11.40 -15.57 -5.45
C ASP A 45 -11.01 -14.11 -5.16
N VAL A 46 -11.67 -13.49 -4.18
CA VAL A 46 -11.29 -12.15 -3.69
C VAL A 46 -10.92 -12.23 -2.21
N ILE A 47 -9.79 -11.62 -1.84
CA ILE A 47 -9.36 -11.52 -0.45
C ILE A 47 -9.05 -10.06 -0.09
N GLN A 48 -9.33 -9.70 1.16
CA GLN A 48 -9.11 -8.36 1.69
C GLN A 48 -8.23 -8.43 2.94
N PRO A 49 -6.90 -8.58 2.77
CA PRO A 49 -5.98 -8.64 3.89
C PRO A 49 -5.80 -7.25 4.55
N ALA A 50 -5.42 -7.24 5.83
CA ALA A 50 -5.00 -6.01 6.47
C ALA A 50 -3.64 -5.57 5.92
N LEU A 51 -3.54 -4.31 5.51
CA LEU A 51 -2.33 -3.70 4.96
C LEU A 51 -2.04 -2.40 5.72
N THR A 52 -0.80 -2.24 6.15
CA THR A 52 -0.32 -1.01 6.81
C THR A 52 0.60 -0.25 5.87
N ALA A 53 0.51 1.07 5.86
CA ALA A 53 1.43 1.94 5.13
C ALA A 53 2.84 1.77 5.69
N ALA A 54 3.81 1.51 4.80
CA ALA A 54 5.24 1.46 5.18
C ALA A 54 5.84 2.87 5.17
N VAL A 55 5.10 3.81 5.75
CA VAL A 55 5.53 5.19 5.93
C VAL A 55 5.84 5.33 7.40
N GLU A 56 7.05 5.72 7.74
CA GLU A 56 7.51 5.76 9.13
C GLU A 56 7.46 7.18 9.70
N THR A 57 7.52 8.20 8.84
CA THR A 57 7.65 9.60 9.24
C THR A 57 6.69 10.53 8.51
N THR A 58 6.40 11.68 9.13
CA THR A 58 5.57 12.72 8.51
C THR A 58 6.25 13.35 7.31
N GLU A 59 7.58 13.42 7.33
CA GLU A 59 8.42 13.88 6.21
C GLU A 59 8.27 12.95 5.01
N GLU A 60 8.39 11.62 5.19
CA GLU A 60 8.13 10.66 4.10
C GLU A 60 6.72 10.80 3.52
N ALA A 61 5.71 10.93 4.38
CA ALA A 61 4.34 11.15 3.92
C ALA A 61 4.22 12.42 3.06
N THR A 62 4.95 13.48 3.43
CA THR A 62 4.98 14.75 2.68
C THR A 62 5.69 14.59 1.35
N LEU A 63 6.81 13.86 1.31
CA LEU A 63 7.51 13.55 0.07
C LEU A 63 6.63 12.71 -0.87
N LEU A 64 5.95 11.68 -0.36
CA LEU A 64 5.04 10.85 -1.15
C LEU A 64 3.89 11.68 -1.75
N ARG A 65 3.28 12.59 -0.97
CA ARG A 65 2.27 13.53 -1.46
C ARG A 65 2.78 14.44 -2.57
N ALA A 66 4.04 14.83 -2.52
CA ALA A 66 4.68 15.65 -3.55
C ALA A 66 5.05 14.87 -4.82
N GLY A 67 4.89 13.53 -4.82
CA GLY A 67 5.33 12.65 -5.91
C GLY A 67 6.77 12.14 -5.77
N GLY A 68 7.36 12.31 -4.58
CA GLY A 68 8.71 11.87 -4.22
C GLY A 68 9.66 13.02 -3.92
N ALA A 69 10.89 12.67 -3.54
CA ALA A 69 11.91 13.64 -3.16
C ALA A 69 12.31 14.59 -4.31
N ILE A 70 12.50 14.08 -5.53
CA ILE A 70 12.90 14.90 -6.67
C ILE A 70 11.82 15.94 -7.01
N PRO A 71 10.54 15.56 -7.20
CA PRO A 71 9.49 16.55 -7.44
C PRO A 71 9.32 17.58 -6.32
N PHE A 72 9.58 17.20 -5.07
CA PHE A 72 9.53 18.11 -3.92
C PHE A 72 10.65 19.16 -4.00
N ILE A 73 11.90 18.72 -4.16
CA ILE A 73 13.09 19.60 -4.20
C ILE A 73 13.02 20.59 -5.36
N LEU A 74 12.49 20.19 -6.52
CA LEU A 74 12.40 21.05 -7.70
C LEU A 74 11.31 22.14 -7.61
N ARG A 75 10.46 22.12 -6.58
CA ARG A 75 9.38 23.10 -6.36
C ARG A 75 9.70 24.10 -5.24
N GLU A 76 10.78 23.88 -4.51
CA GLU A 76 11.40 24.82 -3.56
C GLU A 76 12.40 25.73 -4.29
#